data_AF-A0A7Z9PW43-F1
#
_entry.id   AF-A0A7Z9PW43-F1
#
_cell.length_a   1.000
_cell.length_b   1.000
_cell.length_c   1.000
_cell.angle_alpha   90.00
_cell.angle_beta   90.00
_cell.angle_gamma   90.00
#
_symmetry.space_group_name_H-M   'P 1'
#
loop_
_entity.id
_entity.type
_entity.pdbx_description
1 polymer ?
#
loop_
_entity_poly.entity_id
_entity_poly.type
_entity_poly.pdbx_seq_one_letter_code
_entity_poly.pdbx_strand_id
1 'polypeptide(L)'
;MVQKTLRLILTLSAPMLLAAIATGIAISIFQATTKIQEQTLSFVPKIAATFAALVIYVPKVRAEGTAFLLEILNYISMMQVDAVLK
;
A
#
# COMPACT_ATOMS: atom_id res chain seq x y z
N MET A 1 10.30 15.48 -6.91
CA MET A 1 8.91 15.00 -6.79
C MET A 1 8.73 13.57 -7.27
N VAL A 2 8.92 13.29 -8.56
CA VAL A 2 8.63 11.96 -9.14
C VAL A 2 9.30 10.79 -8.40
N GLN A 3 10.60 10.89 -8.06
CA GLN A 3 11.30 9.83 -7.33
C GLN A 3 10.75 9.59 -5.91
N LYS A 4 10.32 10.64 -5.20
CA LYS A 4 9.71 10.51 -3.87
C LYS A 4 8.35 9.83 -3.97
N THR A 5 7.53 10.24 -4.95
CA THR A 5 6.23 9.63 -5.22
C THR A 5 6.36 8.14 -5.56
N LEU A 6 7.33 7.76 -6.40
CA LEU A 6 7.59 6.35 -6.72
C LEU A 6 8.01 5.55 -5.48
N ARG A 7 8.91 6.07 -4.64
CA ARG A 7 9.31 5.42 -3.40
C ARG A 7 8.17 5.27 -2.41
N LEU A 8 7.31 6.28 -2.30
CA LEU A 8 6.12 6.27 -1.45
C LEU A 8 5.14 5.19 -1.90
N ILE A 9 4.78 5.16 -3.19
CA ILE A 9 3.89 4.12 -3.74
C ILE A 9 4.47 2.73 -3.52
N LEU A 10 5.78 2.54 -3.76
CA LEU A 10 6.43 1.26 -3.58
C LEU A 10 6.44 0.81 -2.12
N THR A 11 6.71 1.72 -1.19
CA THR A 11 6.73 1.42 0.26
C THR A 11 5.33 1.11 0.80
N LEU A 12 4.30 1.81 0.30
CA LEU A 12 2.91 1.59 0.69
C LEU A 12 2.34 0.29 0.09
N SER A 13 2.70 -0.06 -1.15
CA SER A 13 2.19 -1.26 -1.84
C SER A 13 2.95 -2.54 -1.51
N ALA A 14 4.26 -2.45 -1.20
CA ALA A 14 5.11 -3.60 -0.84
C ALA A 14 4.51 -4.56 0.20
N PRO A 15 3.97 -4.11 1.35
CA PRO A 15 3.42 -5.02 2.36
C PRO A 15 2.15 -5.73 1.93
N MET A 16 1.27 -5.04 1.22
CA MET A 16 0.05 -5.65 0.68
C MET A 16 0.39 -6.69 -0.39
N LEU A 17 1.38 -6.37 -1.24
CA LEU A 17 1.85 -7.27 -2.28
C LEU A 17 2.51 -8.52 -1.70
N LEU A 18 3.38 -8.36 -0.70
CA LEU A 18 4.01 -9.49 -0.01
C LEU A 18 2.98 -10.39 0.68
N ALA A 19 1.99 -9.82 1.36
CA ALA A 19 0.92 -10.60 2.00
C ALA A 19 0.08 -11.36 0.97
N ALA A 20 -0.27 -10.72 -0.15
CA ALA A 20 -1.03 -11.33 -1.22
C ALA A 20 -0.26 -12.47 -1.92
N ILE A 21 1.05 -12.29 -2.14
CA ILE A 21 1.92 -13.31 -2.73
C ILE A 21 2.10 -14.48 -1.76
N ALA A 22 2.43 -14.23 -0.50
CA ALA A 22 2.66 -15.27 0.50
C ALA A 22 1.41 -16.15 0.69
N THR A 23 0.24 -15.52 0.82
CA THR A 23 -1.03 -16.27 0.94
C THR A 23 -1.45 -16.92 -0.36
N GLY A 24 -1.25 -16.27 -1.51
CA GLY A 24 -1.50 -16.89 -2.81
C GLY A 24 -0.73 -18.21 -2.97
N ILE A 25 0.58 -18.20 -2.66
CA ILE A 25 1.44 -19.39 -2.75
C ILE A 25 0.97 -20.46 -1.76
N ALA A 26 0.75 -20.10 -0.49
CA ALA A 26 0.35 -21.05 0.55
C ALA A 26 -0.95 -21.77 0.17
N ILE A 27 -1.96 -21.03 -0.30
CA ILE A 27 -3.26 -21.58 -0.65
C ILE A 27 -3.16 -22.41 -1.96
N SER A 28 -2.36 -21.98 -2.95
CA SER A 28 -2.15 -22.76 -4.18
C SER A 28 -1.54 -24.15 -3.90
N ILE A 29 -0.63 -24.25 -2.93
CA ILE A 29 -0.06 -25.54 -2.50
C ILE A 29 -1.14 -26.38 -1.79
N PHE A 30 -1.89 -25.78 -0.86
CA PHE A 30 -2.98 -26.48 -0.16
C PHE A 30 -4.06 -27.02 -1.10
N GLN A 31 -4.46 -26.24 -2.11
CA GLN A 31 -5.42 -26.69 -3.13
C GLN A 31 -4.86 -27.85 -3.97
N ALA A 32 -3.57 -27.81 -4.31
CA ALA A 32 -2.93 -28.85 -5.11
C ALA A 32 -2.81 -30.19 -4.37
N THR A 33 -2.47 -30.16 -3.07
CA THR A 33 -2.26 -31.38 -2.27
C THR A 33 -3.57 -32.08 -1.89
N THR A 34 -4.63 -31.33 -1.55
CA THR A 34 -5.89 -31.91 -1.06
C THR A 34 -6.92 -32.16 -2.17
N LYS A 35 -6.67 -31.73 -3.41
CA LYS A 35 -7.61 -31.82 -4.56
C LYS A 35 -8.97 -31.13 -4.33
N ILE A 36 -9.11 -30.32 -3.26
CA ILE A 36 -10.31 -29.54 -2.98
C ILE A 36 -10.21 -28.24 -3.77
N GLN A 37 -10.99 -28.13 -4.84
CA GLN A 37 -11.02 -26.97 -5.74
C GLN A 37 -12.23 -26.07 -5.45
N GLU A 38 -12.57 -25.93 -4.17
CA GLU A 38 -13.63 -25.03 -3.70
C GLU A 38 -13.16 -23.58 -3.81
N GLN A 39 -13.71 -22.85 -4.76
CA GLN A 39 -13.30 -21.49 -5.11
C GLN A 39 -13.39 -20.51 -3.92
N THR A 40 -14.29 -20.78 -2.96
CA THR A 40 -14.52 -20.00 -1.74
C THR A 40 -13.39 -20.14 -0.71
N LEU A 41 -12.78 -21.32 -0.58
CA LEU A 41 -11.70 -21.59 0.38
C LEU A 41 -10.42 -20.80 0.05
N SER A 42 -10.23 -20.48 -1.24
CA SER A 42 -9.11 -19.64 -1.71
C SER A 42 -9.30 -18.16 -1.38
N PHE A 43 -10.56 -17.72 -1.34
CA PHE A 43 -10.91 -16.31 -1.26
C PHE A 43 -10.79 -15.76 0.17
N VAL A 44 -11.30 -16.50 1.16
CA VAL A 44 -11.35 -16.05 2.56
C VAL A 44 -9.95 -15.79 3.15
N PRO A 45 -8.97 -16.72 3.07
CA PRO A 45 -7.67 -16.52 3.70
C PRO A 45 -6.87 -15.41 3.01
N LYS A 46 -7.01 -15.27 1.68
CA LYS A 46 -6.35 -14.19 0.93
C LYS A 46 -6.89 -12.81 1.32
N ILE A 47 -8.21 -12.66 1.46
CA ILE A 47 -8.81 -11.39 1.92
C ILE A 47 -8.36 -11.10 3.34
N ALA A 48 -8.44 -12.07 4.26
CA ALA A 48 -8.06 -11.88 5.66
C ALA A 48 -6.60 -11.41 5.81
N ALA A 49 -5.67 -12.04 5.08
CA ALA A 49 -4.27 -11.65 5.13
C ALA A 49 -4.00 -10.27 4.50
N THR A 50 -4.67 -9.94 3.40
CA THR A 50 -4.53 -8.61 2.79
C THR A 50 -5.11 -7.51 3.69
N PHE A 51 -6.24 -7.79 4.36
CA PHE A 51 -6.81 -6.89 5.37
C PHE A 51 -5.90 -6.72 6.58
N ALA A 52 -5.32 -7.80 7.11
CA ALA A 52 -4.38 -7.74 8.22
C ALA A 52 -3.15 -6.89 7.87
N ALA A 53 -2.58 -7.09 6.67
CA ALA A 53 -1.46 -6.29 6.18
C ALA A 53 -1.84 -4.81 6.05
N LEU A 54 -3.05 -4.51 5.55
CA LEU A 54 -3.57 -3.16 5.45
C LEU A 54 -3.66 -2.49 6.84
N VAL A 55 -4.31 -3.14 7.80
CA VAL A 55 -4.48 -2.61 9.17
C VAL A 55 -3.15 -2.32 9.85
N ILE A 56 -2.16 -3.19 9.71
CA ILE A 56 -0.82 -3.01 10.29
C ILE A 56 -0.10 -1.81 9.65
N TYR A 57 -0.32 -1.55 8.35
CA TYR A 57 0.35 -0.47 7.62
C TYR A 57 -0.38 0.87 7.60
N VAL A 58 -1.64 0.96 8.06
CA VAL A 58 -2.38 2.22 8.25
C VAL A 58 -1.55 3.35 8.89
N PRO A 59 -0.84 3.15 10.02
CA PRO A 59 -0.07 4.24 10.64
C PRO A 59 1.02 4.81 9.72
N LYS A 60 1.73 3.96 8.96
CA LYS A 60 2.75 4.41 7.99
C LYS A 60 2.13 5.17 6.83
N VAL A 61 1.02 4.67 6.29
CA VAL A 61 0.28 5.33 5.20
C VAL A 61 -0.14 6.75 5.58
N ARG A 62 -0.65 6.94 6.80
CA ARG A 62 -1.07 8.26 7.30
C ARG A 62 0.12 9.21 7.48
N ALA A 63 1.22 8.73 8.05
CA ALA A 63 2.41 9.54 8.27
C ALA A 63 3.04 10.00 6.94
N GLU A 64 3.19 9.09 5.98
CA GLU A 64 3.79 9.40 4.68
C GLU A 64 2.86 10.28 3.81
N GLY A 65 1.54 10.03 3.87
CA GLY A 65 0.54 10.83 3.14
C GLY A 65 0.49 12.28 3.62
N THR A 66 0.48 12.51 4.94
CA THR A 66 0.47 13.87 5.50
C THR A 66 1.78 14.61 5.20
N ALA A 67 2.93 13.96 5.32
CA ALA A 67 4.22 14.55 4.98
C ALA A 67 4.29 14.99 3.50
N PHE A 68 3.78 14.16 2.58
CA PHE A 68 3.72 14.49 1.15
C PHE A 68 2.79 15.67 0.86
N LEU A 69 1.62 15.72 1.52
CA LEU A 69 0.68 16.84 1.38
C LEU A 69 1.28 18.16 1.87
N LEU A 70 1.96 18.15 3.02
CA LEU A 70 2.65 19.32 3.55
C LEU A 70 3.80 19.78 2.64
N GLU A 71 4.52 18.84 2.03
CA GLU A 71 5.55 19.16 1.05
C GLU A 71 4.91 19.92 -0.13
N ILE A 72 3.83 19.41 -0.74
CA ILE A 72 3.13 20.10 -1.83
C ILE A 72 2.61 21.48 -1.42
N LEU A 73 1.99 21.60 -0.24
CA LEU A 73 1.46 22.88 0.25
C LEU A 73 2.57 23.91 0.43
N ASN A 74 3.75 23.49 0.92
CA ASN A 74 4.89 24.38 1.05
C ASN A 74 5.39 24.88 -0.32
N TYR A 75 5.40 24.01 -1.34
CA TYR A 75 5.73 24.43 -2.71
C TYR A 75 4.75 25.46 -3.29
N ILE A 76 3.46 25.35 -2.98
CA ILE A 76 2.45 26.32 -3.43
C ILE A 76 2.56 27.63 -2.65
N SER A 77 2.74 27.57 -1.32
CA SER A 77 2.86 28.78 -0.49
C SER A 77 4.08 29.62 -0.88
N MET A 78 5.20 28.99 -1.22
CA MET A 78 6.40 29.70 -1.65
C MET A 78 6.17 30.40 -3.01
N MET A 79 5.39 29.80 -3.90
CA MET A 79 4.99 30.40 -5.18
C MET A 79 4.15 31.66 -5.01
N GLN A 80 3.30 31.74 -3.97
CA GLN A 80 2.54 32.95 -3.67
C GLN A 80 3.40 34.07 -3.05
N VAL A 81 4.45 33.75 -2.28
CA VAL A 81 5.33 34.77 -1.67
C VAL A 81 6.09 35.55 -2.75
N ASP A 82 6.57 34.88 -3.79
CA ASP A 82 7.25 35.52 -4.92
C ASP A 82 6.31 36.34 -5.82
N ALA A 83 5.01 36.04 -5.80
CA ALA A 83 3.97 36.79 -6.53
C ALA A 83 3.41 37.99 -5.73
N VAL A 84 3.65 38.05 -4.42
CA VAL A 84 3.24 39.17 -3.53
C VAL A 84 4.37 40.18 -3.33
N LEU A 85 5.64 39.76 -3.48
CA LEU A 85 6.82 40.64 -3.40
C LEU A 85 7.24 41.25 -4.76
N LYS A 86 6.45 41.05 -5.82
CA LYS A 86 6.52 41.78 -7.11
C LYS A 86 5.19 42.44 -7.38
#